data_AF-A0A6B2G9I6-F1
#
_entry.id   AF-A0A6B2G9I6-F1
#
_cell.length_a   1.000
_cell.length_b   1.000
_cell.length_c   1.000
_cell.angle_alpha   90.00
_cell.angle_beta   90.00
_cell.angle_gamma   90.00
#
_symmetry.space_group_name_H-M   'P 1'
#
loop_
_entity.id
_entity.type
_entity.pdbx_description
1 polymer ?
#
loop_
_entity_poly.entity_id
_entity_poly.type
_entity_poly.pdbx_seq_one_letter_code
_entity_poly.pdbx_strand_id
1 'polypeptide(L)'
;MHKLLTILLVFITFAGCQLTPLKAVDYYKTGTFKTVLNDKSITSIALRNDSIQIETFEGKNDTFFINWKSNFEYILIKKHPKTALDSTPFHVKITKFDGATYQFKAFYKDSNFKQEGTATKLN
;
A
#
# COMPACT_ATOMS: atom_id res chain seq x y z
N MET A 1 31.34 -29.85 51.17
CA MET A 1 31.87 -29.16 49.97
C MET A 1 31.04 -29.62 48.78
N HIS A 2 29.99 -28.88 48.47
CA HIS A 2 29.03 -29.21 47.42
C HIS A 2 29.63 -28.88 46.05
N LYS A 3 29.71 -29.88 45.17
CA LYS A 3 29.74 -29.67 43.72
C LYS A 3 28.70 -30.60 43.12
N LEU A 4 27.45 -30.16 43.27
CA LEU A 4 26.26 -30.79 42.73
C LEU A 4 25.95 -30.15 41.36
N LEU A 5 25.45 -30.98 40.45
CA LEU A 5 24.51 -30.62 39.37
C LEU A 5 25.08 -29.79 38.19
N THR A 6 25.37 -30.40 37.04
CA THR A 6 24.41 -30.78 35.97
C THR A 6 23.93 -29.58 35.15
N ILE A 7 24.41 -29.54 33.90
CA ILE A 7 23.69 -29.32 32.63
C ILE A 7 22.66 -28.18 32.56
N LEU A 8 22.66 -27.51 31.39
CA LEU A 8 21.69 -26.51 30.89
C LEU A 8 22.07 -25.08 31.30
N LEU A 9 22.47 -24.21 30.39
CA LEU A 9 21.53 -23.55 29.50
C LEU A 9 22.29 -22.84 28.36
N VAL A 10 22.28 -23.43 27.17
CA VAL A 10 22.55 -22.71 25.93
C VAL A 10 21.31 -21.84 25.68
N PHE A 11 21.37 -20.58 26.12
CA PHE A 11 20.35 -19.59 25.79
C PHE A 11 20.72 -18.95 24.46
N ILE A 12 20.46 -19.67 23.37
CA ILE A 12 20.38 -19.07 22.04
C ILE A 12 19.07 -18.29 22.00
N THR A 13 19.12 -17.02 22.35
CA THR A 13 18.03 -16.09 22.03
C THR A 13 18.24 -15.59 20.62
N PHE A 14 17.74 -16.34 19.63
CA PHE A 14 17.31 -15.73 18.37
C PHE A 14 15.99 -14.99 18.63
N ALA A 15 16.09 -13.83 19.29
CA ALA A 15 15.01 -12.86 19.39
C ALA A 15 15.30 -11.68 18.45
N GLY A 16 15.63 -11.98 17.20
CA GLY A 16 15.66 -11.02 16.11
C GLY A 16 14.37 -11.10 15.31
N CYS A 17 13.21 -11.03 15.96
CA CYS A 17 11.97 -10.81 15.25
C CYS A 17 12.11 -9.41 14.64
N GLN A 18 12.40 -9.33 13.33
CA GLN A 18 12.28 -8.07 12.61
C GLN A 18 10.83 -7.65 12.79
N LEU A 19 10.60 -6.69 13.70
CA LEU A 19 9.38 -5.94 13.79
C LEU A 19 9.26 -5.21 12.46
N THR A 20 8.76 -5.90 11.43
CA THR A 20 8.16 -5.26 10.27
C THR A 20 7.06 -4.41 10.89
N PRO A 21 7.18 -3.07 10.88
CA PRO A 21 6.30 -2.28 11.71
C PRO A 21 4.92 -2.46 11.10
N LEU A 22 3.99 -3.04 11.84
CA LEU A 22 2.56 -2.96 11.48
C LEU A 22 2.14 -1.47 11.36
N LYS A 23 2.90 -0.56 11.98
CA LYS A 23 2.88 0.91 11.85
C LYS A 23 3.31 1.45 10.47
N ALA A 24 3.94 0.65 9.61
CA ALA A 24 4.50 1.11 8.34
C ALA A 24 3.45 1.34 7.26
N VAL A 25 2.22 0.83 7.43
CA VAL A 25 1.18 0.96 6.39
C VAL A 25 0.19 2.09 6.66
N ASP A 26 -0.06 2.40 7.94
CA ASP A 26 -0.75 3.65 8.30
C ASP A 26 0.01 4.87 7.76
N TYR A 27 1.34 4.75 7.65
CA TYR A 27 2.18 5.74 6.99
C TYR A 27 1.80 6.00 5.52
N TYR A 28 1.18 5.06 4.81
CA TYR A 28 0.72 5.20 3.42
C TYR A 28 -0.75 5.61 3.28
N LYS A 29 -1.49 5.72 4.39
CA LYS A 29 -2.88 6.16 4.39
C LYS A 29 -3.03 7.65 4.12
N THR A 30 -1.99 8.44 4.37
CA THR A 30 -1.98 9.89 4.16
C THR A 30 -0.68 10.35 3.51
N GLY A 31 -0.73 11.45 2.77
CA GLY A 31 0.43 12.10 2.16
C GLY A 31 0.25 12.41 0.67
N THR A 32 1.31 12.90 0.05
CA THR A 32 1.36 13.05 -1.42
C THR A 32 2.16 11.91 -2.02
N PHE A 33 1.63 11.28 -3.06
CA PHE A 33 2.26 10.12 -3.70
C PHE A 33 2.53 10.41 -5.17
N LYS A 34 3.75 10.09 -5.62
CA LYS A 34 4.06 9.96 -7.05
C LYS A 34 3.97 8.50 -7.43
N THR A 35 3.14 8.18 -8.42
CA THR A 35 3.01 6.83 -8.95
C THR A 35 3.74 6.72 -10.28
N VAL A 36 4.40 5.58 -10.51
CA VAL A 36 4.98 5.17 -11.78
C VAL A 36 4.42 3.78 -12.11
N LEU A 37 3.81 3.62 -13.29
CA LEU A 37 3.32 2.32 -13.74
C LEU A 37 4.43 1.51 -14.40
N ASN A 38 4.36 0.19 -14.27
CA ASN A 38 5.44 -0.70 -14.75
C ASN A 38 5.46 -0.82 -16.28
N ASP A 39 4.30 -0.73 -16.91
CA ASP A 39 4.07 -1.00 -18.33
C ASP A 39 4.34 0.22 -19.22
N LYS A 40 4.29 1.42 -18.66
CA LYS A 40 4.47 2.69 -19.36
C LYS A 40 5.09 3.67 -18.36
N SER A 41 6.01 4.53 -18.80
CA SER A 41 6.54 5.67 -18.02
C SER A 41 5.48 6.74 -17.67
N ILE A 42 4.22 6.31 -17.58
CA ILE A 42 3.07 7.02 -17.06
C ILE A 42 3.31 7.30 -15.58
N THR A 43 3.12 8.57 -15.23
CA THR A 43 3.16 9.01 -13.85
C THR A 43 1.92 9.78 -13.49
N SER A 44 1.58 9.74 -12.21
CA SER A 44 0.47 10.49 -11.63
C SER A 44 0.83 10.96 -10.22
N ILE A 45 0.14 11.99 -9.75
CA ILE A 45 0.31 12.54 -8.41
C ILE A 45 -1.00 12.39 -7.65
N ALA A 46 -0.93 11.81 -6.45
CA ALA A 46 -2.08 11.62 -5.57
C ALA A 46 -1.91 12.43 -4.29
N LEU A 47 -2.85 13.33 -3.99
CA LEU A 47 -3.00 13.88 -2.64
C LEU A 47 -4.01 13.02 -1.88
N ARG A 48 -3.57 12.37 -0.81
CA ARG A 48 -4.35 11.35 -0.10
C ARG A 48 -4.48 11.68 1.38
N ASN A 49 -5.69 11.54 1.90
CA ASN A 49 -5.94 11.28 3.32
C ASN A 49 -6.55 9.88 3.48
N ASP A 50 -6.95 9.53 4.71
CA ASP A 50 -7.43 8.18 5.02
C ASP A 50 -8.74 7.79 4.29
N SER A 51 -9.52 8.76 3.83
CA SER A 51 -10.87 8.55 3.30
C SER A 51 -11.05 9.03 1.85
N ILE A 52 -10.16 9.88 1.35
CA ILE A 52 -10.23 10.54 0.04
C ILE A 52 -8.85 10.60 -0.60
N GLN A 53 -8.82 10.38 -1.92
CA GLN A 53 -7.67 10.62 -2.78
C GLN A 53 -8.05 11.55 -3.93
N ILE A 54 -7.25 12.57 -4.16
CA ILE A 54 -7.32 13.41 -5.37
C ILE A 54 -6.13 13.01 -6.24
N GLU A 55 -6.41 12.43 -7.41
CA GLU A 55 -5.42 11.97 -8.38
C GLU A 55 -5.31 12.96 -9.53
N THR A 56 -4.10 13.39 -9.85
CA THR A 56 -3.77 14.15 -11.05
C THR A 56 -3.02 13.24 -12.03
N PHE A 57 -3.65 12.96 -13.16
CA PHE A 57 -3.07 12.17 -14.26
C PHE A 57 -3.29 12.92 -15.58
N GLU A 58 -2.22 13.15 -16.35
CA GLU A 58 -2.26 13.90 -17.63
C GLU A 58 -2.99 15.25 -17.55
N GLY A 59 -2.78 16.00 -16.45
CA GLY A 59 -3.41 17.30 -16.21
C GLY A 59 -4.90 17.24 -15.84
N LYS A 60 -5.48 16.04 -15.71
CA LYS A 60 -6.86 15.83 -15.26
C LYS A 60 -6.89 15.41 -13.80
N ASN A 61 -7.81 15.99 -13.05
CA ASN A 61 -8.03 15.66 -11.64
C ASN A 61 -9.27 14.79 -11.49
N ASP A 62 -9.10 13.63 -10.86
CA ASP A 62 -10.18 12.79 -10.39
C ASP A 62 -10.16 12.70 -8.86
N THR A 63 -11.33 12.58 -8.24
CA THR A 63 -11.46 12.38 -6.79
C THR A 63 -12.03 11.00 -6.52
N PHE A 64 -11.45 10.29 -5.57
CA PHE A 64 -11.83 8.95 -5.17
C PHE A 64 -12.11 8.91 -3.67
N PHE A 65 -13.15 8.19 -3.29
CA PHE A 65 -13.32 7.71 -1.92
C PHE A 65 -12.46 6.48 -1.70
N ILE A 66 -11.92 6.34 -0.49
CA ILE A 66 -11.08 5.22 -0.10
C ILE A 66 -11.83 4.38 0.93
N ASN A 67 -11.87 3.07 0.70
CA ASN A 67 -12.38 2.09 1.65
C ASN A 67 -11.29 1.07 1.98
N TRP A 68 -10.64 1.24 3.13
CA TRP A 68 -9.61 0.32 3.63
C TRP A 68 -10.24 -1.01 4.07
N LYS A 69 -9.78 -2.11 3.49
CA LYS A 69 -10.19 -3.48 3.86
C LYS A 69 -9.22 -4.11 4.83
N SER A 70 -7.95 -3.74 4.71
CA SER A 70 -6.89 -4.07 5.67
C SER A 70 -5.82 -2.99 5.57
N ASN A 71 -4.71 -3.17 6.27
CA ASN A 71 -3.56 -2.29 6.08
C ASN A 71 -3.06 -2.35 4.62
N PHE A 72 -2.99 -3.53 4.01
CA PHE A 72 -2.39 -3.69 2.68
C PHE A 72 -3.38 -3.64 1.52
N GLU A 73 -4.67 -3.47 1.79
CA GLU A 73 -5.72 -3.54 0.77
C GLU A 73 -6.76 -2.45 0.97
N TYR A 74 -7.04 -1.70 -0.09
CA TYR A 74 -8.06 -0.67 -0.12
C TYR A 74 -8.76 -0.62 -1.48
N ILE A 75 -9.92 0.01 -1.49
CA ILE A 75 -10.75 0.17 -2.68
C ILE A 75 -10.90 1.66 -2.98
N LEU A 76 -10.67 2.04 -4.23
CA LEU A 76 -10.94 3.38 -4.75
C LEU A 76 -12.27 3.38 -5.49
N ILE A 77 -13.12 4.35 -5.17
CA ILE A 77 -14.42 4.56 -5.83
C ILE A 77 -14.45 5.99 -6.33
N LYS A 78 -14.64 6.21 -7.64
CA LYS A 78 -14.67 7.57 -8.19
C LYS A 78 -15.87 8.34 -7.62
N LYS A 79 -15.62 9.54 -7.10
CA LYS A 79 -16.64 10.41 -6.49
C LYS A 79 -17.68 10.88 -7.51
N HIS A 80 -17.25 11.16 -8.74
CA HIS A 80 -18.12 11.59 -9.83
C HIS A 80 -17.90 10.70 -11.07
N PRO A 81 -18.47 9.48 -11.08
CA PRO A 81 -18.31 8.57 -12.21
C PRO A 81 -19.03 9.10 -13.45
N LYS A 82 -18.43 8.95 -14.63
CA LYS A 82 -19.01 9.36 -15.92
C LYS A 82 -19.37 8.16 -16.80
N THR A 83 -18.68 7.05 -16.59
CA THR A 83 -18.86 5.80 -17.33
C THR A 83 -19.16 4.64 -16.38
N ALA A 84 -19.69 3.52 -16.91
CA ALA A 84 -19.90 2.31 -16.11
C ALA A 84 -18.58 1.78 -15.51
N LEU A 85 -17.46 1.94 -16.23
CA LEU A 85 -16.15 1.58 -15.73
C LEU A 85 -15.74 2.47 -14.54
N ASP A 86 -16.01 3.77 -14.59
CA ASP A 86 -15.73 4.68 -13.47
C ASP A 86 -16.53 4.32 -12.21
N SER A 87 -17.74 3.77 -12.38
CA SER A 87 -18.57 3.27 -11.28
C SER A 87 -18.06 1.96 -10.70
N THR A 88 -17.12 1.28 -11.37
CA THR A 88 -16.59 0.00 -10.93
C THR A 88 -15.51 0.21 -9.87
N PRO A 89 -15.61 -0.40 -8.69
CA PRO A 89 -14.61 -0.26 -7.64
C PRO A 89 -13.23 -0.76 -8.11
N PHE A 90 -12.21 0.06 -7.86
CA PHE A 90 -10.83 -0.26 -8.20
C PHE A 90 -10.09 -0.74 -6.95
N HIS A 91 -9.80 -2.03 -6.92
CA HIS A 91 -9.14 -2.68 -5.79
C HIS A 91 -7.64 -2.46 -5.90
N VAL A 92 -7.01 -2.05 -4.81
CA VAL A 92 -5.56 -1.83 -4.73
C VAL A 92 -4.98 -2.67 -3.60
N LYS A 93 -3.97 -3.47 -3.94
CA LYS A 93 -3.22 -4.32 -3.00
C LYS A 93 -1.76 -3.93 -3.00
N ILE A 94 -1.26 -3.52 -1.83
CA ILE A 94 0.16 -3.29 -1.58
C ILE A 94 0.86 -4.66 -1.47
N THR A 95 1.87 -4.89 -2.29
CA THR A 95 2.59 -6.18 -2.37
C THR A 95 3.98 -6.14 -1.75
N LYS A 96 4.63 -4.99 -1.79
CA LYS A 96 5.96 -4.76 -1.21
C LYS A 96 6.06 -3.30 -0.78
N PHE A 97 6.83 -3.01 0.26
CA PHE A 97 7.09 -1.65 0.71
C PHE A 97 8.51 -1.55 1.24
N ASP A 98 9.10 -0.36 1.05
CA ASP A 98 10.45 -0.02 1.51
C ASP A 98 10.56 1.49 1.71
N GLY A 99 10.74 1.92 2.96
CA GLY A 99 10.84 3.33 3.35
C GLY A 99 9.64 4.17 2.90
N ALA A 100 9.87 5.07 1.95
CA ALA A 100 8.85 5.96 1.39
C ALA A 100 8.08 5.33 0.20
N THR A 101 8.47 4.13 -0.24
CA THR A 101 7.97 3.52 -1.47
C THR A 101 7.15 2.27 -1.20
N TYR A 102 6.13 2.02 -2.03
CA TYR A 102 5.44 0.74 -2.06
C TYR A 102 5.07 0.34 -3.48
N GLN A 103 5.11 -0.97 -3.73
CA GLN A 103 4.62 -1.60 -4.95
C GLN A 103 3.18 -2.04 -4.73
N PHE A 104 2.36 -1.94 -5.77
CA PHE A 104 0.97 -2.35 -5.71
C PHE A 104 0.53 -3.11 -6.96
N LYS A 105 -0.54 -3.88 -6.79
CA LYS A 105 -1.35 -4.43 -7.89
C LYS A 105 -2.77 -3.89 -7.74
N ALA A 106 -3.32 -3.42 -8.84
CA ALA A 106 -4.67 -2.88 -8.88
C ALA A 106 -5.50 -3.51 -10.00
N PHE A 107 -6.79 -3.68 -9.75
CA PHE A 107 -7.71 -4.36 -10.67
C PHE A 107 -9.16 -3.94 -10.42
N TYR A 108 -9.98 -4.08 -11.46
CA TYR A 108 -11.44 -4.01 -11.30
C TYR A 108 -11.98 -5.37 -10.88
N LYS A 109 -12.97 -5.37 -9.99
CA LYS A 109 -13.64 -6.61 -9.60
C LYS A 109 -14.14 -7.35 -10.85
N ASP A 110 -13.91 -8.66 -10.91
CA ASP A 110 -14.33 -9.55 -12.01
C ASP A 110 -13.76 -9.19 -13.40
N SER A 111 -12.68 -8.39 -13.45
CA SER A 111 -11.99 -8.03 -14.69
C SER A 111 -10.64 -8.74 -14.83
N ASN A 112 -10.25 -9.02 -16.08
CA ASN A 112 -8.90 -9.48 -16.42
C ASN A 112 -7.87 -8.34 -16.43
N PHE A 113 -8.33 -7.09 -16.35
CA PHE A 113 -7.45 -5.93 -16.28
C PHE A 113 -6.69 -5.89 -14.96
N LYS A 114 -5.36 -5.80 -15.05
CA LYS A 114 -4.46 -5.65 -13.91
C LYS A 114 -3.45 -4.57 -14.23
N GLN A 115 -3.16 -3.76 -13.22
CA GLN A 115 -2.21 -2.68 -13.31
C GLN A 115 -1.25 -2.79 -12.13
N GLU A 116 0.05 -2.73 -12.42
CA GLU A 116 1.09 -2.81 -11.40
C GLU A 116 1.96 -1.55 -11.47
N GLY A 117 2.40 -1.09 -10.31
CA GLY A 117 3.21 0.13 -10.24
C GLY A 117 3.87 0.31 -8.89
N THR A 118 4.66 1.37 -8.82
CA THR A 118 5.32 1.82 -7.59
C THR A 118 4.82 3.22 -7.25
N ALA A 119 4.42 3.41 -6.00
CA ALA A 119 4.07 4.70 -5.44
C ALA A 119 5.15 5.13 -4.44
N THR A 120 5.60 6.37 -4.57
CA THR A 120 6.58 7.00 -3.69
C THR A 120 5.91 8.15 -2.94
N LYS A 121 5.88 8.08 -1.61
CA LYS A 121 5.44 9.18 -0.75
C LYS A 121 6.46 10.32 -0.80
N LEU A 122 5.99 11.54 -1.03
CA LEU A 122 6.82 12.73 -1.18
C LEU A 122 6.87 13.57 0.12
N ASN A 123 5.80 13.52 0.92
CA ASN A 123 5.65 14.19 2.21
C ASN A 123 4.60 13.48 3.08
#